data_AF-A0A7Y3AMN5-F1
#
_entry.id   AF-A0A7Y3AMN5-F1
#
_cell.length_a   1.000
_cell.length_b   1.000
_cell.length_c   1.000
_cell.angle_alpha   90.00
_cell.angle_beta   90.00
_cell.angle_gamma   90.00
#
_symmetry.space_group_name_H-M   'P 1'
#
loop_
_entity.id
_entity.type
_entity.pdbx_description
1 polymer ?
#
loop_
_entity_poly.entity_id
_entity_poly.type
_entity_poly.pdbx_seq_one_letter_code
_entity_poly.pdbx_strand_id
1 'polypeptide(L)'
;MSKEQWVNLPREGKFKKDEITEIRRLDFVRFNVKFKKAILSGYQIEIKCAGGAAFEFYEDNERARNLNFKVRGAPGVLTNAGKTENKYSFDCYLNAAADNEYEISAKHKGKAVTGKFKVKSRRKLFYQVMKMKGCPTTSMADMETEFWNPGRKHYIKMKKLGAESKVKFIDCLDGNNHDLFIKESAKGYTAKSHKPYAFGMTFVNYIATPEIRTITRSVNFSLPSILSEWSPKNLVWTVDLGRYLWFELDPKDDKNKRWWRQIDLWFEPDDKPGTKENVTIKKSMVVPTGSKGGSFGGRQKLKITFPQKHMTRNLITSRKGKWKVRMKVVCVRGFSGGFAYTGINLLAIATKSWWKTKNLGGASKTVIHEVGHKVGMVAHGDKAAYGSTPAAIATSLARKNTLPNSHGNLYGDVRGTNDQDHRGPHCSKGAAWDATKARGQRWSGNPGCVMFGSNAIGANKAPKEFCSDCSKIVRKLDLSGATLKLGGFKVSMDEYN
;
A
#
# COMPACT_ATOMS: atom_id res chain seq x y z
N MET A 1 0.43 -38.52 9.50
CA MET A 1 0.40 -37.04 9.65
C MET A 1 1.26 -36.40 8.57
N SER A 2 0.77 -35.32 7.96
CA SER A 2 1.48 -34.59 6.91
C SER A 2 2.48 -33.61 7.50
N LYS A 3 3.68 -33.52 6.90
CA LYS A 3 4.73 -32.58 7.33
C LYS A 3 4.64 -31.28 6.54
N GLU A 4 4.90 -30.15 7.17
CA GLU A 4 4.93 -28.86 6.46
C GLU A 4 6.26 -28.67 5.72
N GLN A 5 6.21 -28.02 4.55
CA GLN A 5 7.36 -27.62 3.76
C GLN A 5 7.23 -26.14 3.41
N TRP A 6 8.22 -25.34 3.79
CA TRP A 6 8.29 -23.91 3.51
C TRP A 6 8.93 -23.69 2.14
N VAL A 7 8.09 -23.62 1.11
CA VAL A 7 8.53 -23.68 -0.30
C VAL A 7 9.22 -22.41 -0.79
N ASN A 8 9.05 -21.30 -0.08
CA ASN A 8 9.59 -20.00 -0.50
C ASN A 8 10.91 -19.62 0.18
N LEU A 9 11.27 -20.29 1.28
CA LEU A 9 12.48 -19.99 2.04
C LEU A 9 13.61 -20.93 1.60
N PRO A 10 14.82 -20.40 1.31
CA PRO A 10 15.95 -21.22 0.90
C PRO A 10 16.43 -22.07 2.09
N ARG A 11 17.17 -23.13 1.79
CA ARG A 11 17.71 -24.05 2.80
C ARG A 11 18.90 -23.46 3.57
N GLU A 12 18.64 -22.39 4.32
CA GLU A 12 19.62 -21.64 5.10
C GLU A 12 19.36 -21.74 6.60
N GLY A 13 20.42 -21.88 7.40
CA GLY A 13 20.31 -22.06 8.84
C GLY A 13 19.61 -20.91 9.58
N LYS A 14 19.65 -19.69 9.03
CA LYS A 14 18.99 -18.51 9.64
C LYS A 14 17.48 -18.67 9.77
N PHE A 15 16.81 -19.34 8.82
CA PHE A 15 15.37 -19.57 8.85
C PHE A 15 14.95 -20.73 9.76
N LYS A 16 15.88 -21.63 10.10
CA LYS A 16 15.62 -22.71 11.07
C LYS A 16 15.28 -22.14 12.46
N LYS A 17 15.91 -21.04 12.85
CA LYS A 17 15.71 -20.39 14.15
C LYS A 17 14.31 -19.78 14.31
N ASP A 18 13.55 -19.65 13.22
CA ASP A 18 12.24 -19.01 13.21
C ASP A 18 11.07 -20.02 13.24
N GLU A 19 11.06 -20.91 14.24
CA GLU A 19 10.03 -21.95 14.44
C GLU A 19 10.01 -23.04 13.35
N ILE A 20 11.12 -23.21 12.63
CA ILE A 20 11.28 -24.27 11.63
C ILE A 20 12.27 -25.29 12.19
N THR A 21 11.76 -26.37 12.76
CA THR A 21 12.55 -27.32 13.55
C THR A 21 13.68 -27.99 12.78
N GLU A 22 13.52 -28.20 11.46
CA GLU A 22 14.50 -28.90 10.65
C GLU A 22 14.78 -28.15 9.34
N ILE A 23 16.05 -28.00 8.99
CA ILE A 23 16.48 -27.32 7.75
C ILE A 23 15.94 -28.01 6.49
N ARG A 24 15.68 -29.33 6.55
CA ARG A 24 15.08 -30.12 5.46
C ARG A 24 13.60 -29.80 5.19
N ARG A 25 13.00 -28.87 5.95
CA ARG A 25 11.64 -28.35 5.74
C ARG A 25 11.64 -27.05 4.93
N LEU A 26 12.79 -26.60 4.45
CA LEU A 26 12.97 -25.40 3.63
C LEU A 26 13.22 -25.78 2.17
N ASP A 27 12.72 -24.95 1.26
CA ASP A 27 12.91 -25.04 -0.19
C ASP A 27 12.36 -26.36 -0.76
N PHE A 28 13.22 -27.24 -1.28
CA PHE A 28 12.85 -28.53 -1.83
C PHE A 28 12.62 -29.63 -0.77
N VAL A 29 11.81 -30.62 -1.15
CA VAL A 29 11.64 -31.89 -0.44
C VAL A 29 12.58 -32.92 -1.05
N ARG A 30 13.38 -33.59 -0.22
CA ARG A 30 14.18 -34.75 -0.66
C ARG A 30 13.36 -36.03 -0.52
N PHE A 31 13.10 -36.69 -1.64
CA PHE A 31 12.47 -38.01 -1.65
C PHE A 31 13.52 -39.11 -1.75
N ASN A 32 13.26 -40.21 -1.04
CA ASN A 32 14.09 -41.41 -1.10
C ASN A 32 13.19 -42.55 -1.59
N VAL A 33 13.56 -43.15 -2.72
CA VAL A 33 12.86 -44.31 -3.28
C VAL A 33 13.78 -45.51 -3.15
N LYS A 34 13.28 -46.57 -2.50
CA LYS A 34 14.00 -47.83 -2.34
C LYS A 34 13.26 -48.91 -3.12
N PHE A 35 13.89 -49.42 -4.16
CA PHE A 35 13.43 -50.58 -4.90
C PHE A 35 13.95 -51.85 -4.22
N LYS A 36 13.09 -52.85 -4.13
CA LYS A 36 13.42 -54.19 -3.68
C LYS A 36 13.17 -55.15 -4.84
N LYS A 37 14.00 -56.20 -4.93
CA LYS A 37 14.04 -57.21 -6.00
C LYS A 37 14.81 -56.76 -7.24
N ALA A 38 15.59 -57.68 -7.80
CA ALA A 38 16.45 -57.50 -8.97
C ALA A 38 15.66 -57.61 -10.30
N ILE A 39 14.69 -56.72 -10.52
CA ILE A 39 13.88 -56.64 -11.75
C ILE A 39 14.34 -55.47 -12.63
N LEU A 40 15.10 -55.73 -13.70
CA LEU A 40 15.53 -54.71 -14.66
C LEU A 40 14.32 -54.10 -15.41
N SER A 41 13.70 -53.09 -14.82
CA SER A 41 12.48 -52.49 -15.35
C SER A 41 12.32 -51.03 -14.94
N GLY A 42 11.58 -50.28 -15.76
CA GLY A 42 11.20 -48.90 -15.46
C GLY A 42 10.07 -48.83 -14.43
N TYR A 43 10.25 -47.95 -13.46
CA TYR A 43 9.27 -47.55 -12.45
C TYR A 43 8.93 -46.09 -12.69
N GLN A 44 7.67 -45.81 -12.99
CA GLN A 44 7.19 -44.44 -13.16
C GLN A 44 7.11 -43.79 -11.77
N ILE A 45 7.87 -42.73 -11.55
CA ILE A 45 7.88 -41.95 -10.32
C ILE A 45 7.04 -40.71 -10.55
N GLU A 46 5.98 -40.59 -9.75
CA GLU A 46 5.04 -39.49 -9.82
C GLU A 46 4.93 -38.82 -8.46
N ILE A 47 4.92 -37.49 -8.47
CA ILE A 47 4.52 -36.70 -7.31
C ILE A 47 3.14 -36.16 -7.64
N LYS A 48 2.16 -36.53 -6.82
CA LYS A 48 0.76 -36.17 -7.02
C LYS A 48 0.23 -35.43 -5.81
N CYS A 49 -0.86 -34.69 -6.01
CA CYS A 49 -1.61 -34.15 -4.90
C CYS A 49 -2.33 -35.30 -4.18
N ALA A 50 -2.21 -35.34 -2.85
CA ALA A 50 -2.83 -36.36 -2.03
C ALA A 50 -4.37 -36.29 -2.18
N GLY A 51 -5.00 -37.42 -2.46
CA GLY A 51 -6.44 -37.51 -2.74
C GLY A 51 -6.83 -37.40 -4.22
N GLY A 52 -5.86 -37.35 -5.15
CA GLY A 52 -6.14 -37.44 -6.59
C GLY A 52 -6.63 -36.14 -7.24
N ALA A 53 -6.75 -35.05 -6.48
CA ALA A 53 -6.96 -33.73 -7.07
C ALA A 53 -5.77 -33.38 -7.97
N ALA A 54 -6.02 -32.90 -9.18
CA ALA A 54 -4.97 -32.40 -10.05
C ALA A 54 -4.34 -31.13 -9.44
N PHE A 55 -3.12 -30.80 -9.89
CA PHE A 55 -2.43 -29.54 -9.55
C PHE A 55 -3.08 -28.29 -10.18
N GLU A 56 -4.38 -28.37 -10.51
CA GLU A 56 -5.23 -27.49 -11.33
C GLU A 56 -5.40 -26.05 -10.81
N PHE A 57 -4.64 -25.64 -9.80
CA PHE A 57 -4.71 -24.28 -9.30
C PHE A 57 -4.12 -23.29 -10.29
N TYR A 58 -3.04 -23.64 -10.98
CA TYR A 58 -2.44 -22.77 -12.00
C TYR A 58 -2.96 -23.14 -13.38
N GLU A 59 -3.28 -22.16 -14.21
CA GLU A 59 -3.60 -22.36 -15.62
C GLU A 59 -2.34 -22.77 -16.42
N ASP A 60 -2.51 -23.39 -17.59
CA ASP A 60 -1.38 -23.80 -18.44
C ASP A 60 -0.46 -22.64 -18.80
N ASN A 61 -1.05 -21.48 -19.10
CA ASN A 61 -0.30 -20.27 -19.40
C ASN A 61 0.50 -19.76 -18.18
N GLU A 62 -0.03 -19.87 -16.96
CA GLU A 62 0.65 -19.53 -15.71
C GLU A 62 1.85 -20.47 -15.53
N ARG A 63 1.63 -21.79 -15.67
CA ARG A 63 2.67 -22.81 -15.57
C ARG A 63 3.76 -22.65 -16.63
N ALA A 64 3.41 -22.20 -17.84
CA ALA A 64 4.36 -21.94 -18.91
C ALA A 64 5.29 -20.76 -18.58
N ARG A 65 4.77 -19.70 -17.94
CA ARG A 65 5.53 -18.47 -17.65
C ARG A 65 6.37 -18.53 -16.38
N ASN A 66 5.93 -19.26 -15.35
CA ASN A 66 6.65 -19.36 -14.08
C ASN A 66 6.93 -20.82 -13.67
N LEU A 67 8.21 -21.18 -13.60
CA LEU A 67 8.67 -22.51 -13.18
C LEU A 67 8.28 -22.86 -11.74
N ASN A 68 8.04 -21.88 -10.87
CA ASN A 68 7.58 -22.12 -9.50
C ASN A 68 6.09 -22.49 -9.42
N PHE A 69 5.34 -22.39 -10.52
CA PHE A 69 3.96 -22.87 -10.60
C PHE A 69 3.88 -24.36 -10.98
N LYS A 70 5.03 -25.01 -11.21
CA LYS A 70 5.16 -26.44 -11.51
C LYS A 70 5.84 -27.18 -10.35
N VAL A 71 5.54 -28.47 -10.25
CA VAL A 71 6.38 -29.41 -9.51
C VAL A 71 7.61 -29.73 -10.36
N ARG A 72 8.82 -29.65 -9.81
CA ARG A 72 10.09 -29.82 -10.55
C ARG A 72 11.01 -30.81 -9.85
N GLY A 73 11.88 -31.46 -10.63
CA GLY A 73 12.94 -32.35 -10.12
C GLY A 73 12.53 -33.81 -9.88
N ALA A 74 11.29 -34.19 -10.18
CA ALA A 74 10.88 -35.59 -10.17
C ALA A 74 11.43 -36.31 -11.43
N PRO A 75 12.07 -37.49 -11.30
CA PRO A 75 12.78 -38.15 -12.40
C PRO A 75 11.89 -38.77 -13.48
N GLY A 76 10.56 -38.79 -13.31
CA GLY A 76 9.60 -39.37 -14.27
C GLY A 76 9.66 -40.90 -14.32
N VAL A 77 10.81 -41.48 -14.67
CA VAL A 77 11.07 -42.93 -14.69
C VAL A 77 12.42 -43.21 -14.01
N LEU A 78 12.46 -44.21 -13.14
CA LEU A 78 13.68 -44.77 -12.56
C LEU A 78 13.75 -46.28 -12.83
N THR A 79 14.95 -46.84 -12.92
CA THR A 79 15.14 -48.31 -12.96
C THR A 79 15.77 -48.77 -11.66
N ASN A 80 15.63 -50.04 -11.28
CA ASN A 80 16.41 -50.59 -10.17
C ASN A 80 17.85 -50.99 -10.59
N ALA A 81 18.22 -50.79 -11.86
CA ALA A 81 19.47 -51.23 -12.48
C ALA A 81 19.80 -52.72 -12.27
N GLY A 82 18.79 -53.59 -12.19
CA GLY A 82 18.97 -55.03 -11.96
C GLY A 82 19.47 -55.40 -10.56
N LYS A 83 19.58 -54.45 -9.63
CA LYS A 83 20.08 -54.71 -8.27
C LYS A 83 18.96 -55.20 -7.35
N THR A 84 19.29 -56.14 -6.45
CA THR A 84 18.37 -56.69 -5.43
C THR A 84 17.80 -55.61 -4.51
N GLU A 85 18.62 -54.60 -4.23
CA GLU A 85 18.22 -53.37 -3.55
C GLU A 85 18.89 -52.19 -4.23
N ASN A 86 18.11 -51.14 -4.50
CA ASN A 86 18.63 -49.90 -5.04
C ASN A 86 17.91 -48.70 -4.44
N LYS A 87 18.67 -47.67 -4.06
CA LYS A 87 18.15 -46.46 -3.41
C LYS A 87 18.47 -45.24 -4.28
N TYR A 88 17.42 -44.56 -4.69
CA TYR A 88 17.51 -43.28 -5.38
C TYR A 88 17.10 -42.17 -4.43
N SER A 89 17.85 -41.08 -4.45
CA SER A 89 17.51 -39.85 -3.77
C SER A 89 17.45 -38.73 -4.79
N PHE A 90 16.37 -37.96 -4.78
CA PHE A 90 16.23 -36.80 -5.65
C PHE A 90 15.50 -35.68 -4.91
N ASP A 91 15.77 -34.47 -5.37
CA ASP A 91 15.22 -33.25 -4.80
C ASP A 91 14.05 -32.78 -5.65
N CYS A 92 12.92 -32.53 -5.00
CA CYS A 92 11.73 -32.03 -5.65
C CYS A 92 11.34 -30.66 -5.10
N TYR A 93 11.18 -29.71 -6.02
CA TYR A 93 10.61 -28.41 -5.74
C TYR A 93 9.10 -28.50 -5.94
N LEU A 94 8.35 -28.30 -4.86
CA LEU A 94 6.89 -28.20 -4.89
C LEU A 94 6.49 -26.86 -5.52
N ASN A 95 5.26 -26.76 -6.04
CA ASN A 95 4.80 -25.48 -6.57
C ASN A 95 4.60 -24.45 -5.43
N ALA A 96 4.58 -23.17 -5.81
CA ALA A 96 4.50 -22.04 -4.89
C ALA A 96 3.14 -21.92 -4.17
N ALA A 97 2.07 -22.53 -4.70
CA ALA A 97 0.76 -22.44 -4.09
C ALA A 97 0.76 -23.12 -2.73
N ALA A 98 0.12 -22.46 -1.75
CA ALA A 98 0.00 -23.05 -0.43
C ALA A 98 -1.16 -24.05 -0.33
N ASP A 99 -1.05 -24.88 0.71
CA ASP A 99 -2.03 -25.90 1.09
C ASP A 99 -2.24 -27.03 0.10
N ASN A 100 -1.28 -27.22 -0.81
CA ASN A 100 -1.22 -28.43 -1.58
C ASN A 100 -0.58 -29.51 -0.70
N GLU A 101 -1.29 -30.62 -0.53
CA GLU A 101 -0.75 -31.82 0.10
C GLU A 101 -0.22 -32.74 -1.00
N TYR A 102 1.02 -33.19 -0.87
CA TYR A 102 1.74 -33.97 -1.85
C TYR A 102 2.07 -35.35 -1.31
N GLU A 103 1.99 -36.34 -2.18
CA GLU A 103 2.51 -37.69 -1.94
C GLU A 103 3.32 -38.19 -3.15
N ILE A 104 4.35 -38.98 -2.87
CA ILE A 104 5.12 -39.67 -3.91
C ILE A 104 4.47 -41.02 -4.19
N SER A 105 4.39 -41.41 -5.45
CA SER A 105 4.00 -42.75 -5.86
C SER A 105 4.95 -43.31 -6.90
N ALA A 106 5.20 -44.62 -6.82
CA ALA A 106 5.97 -45.38 -7.79
C ALA A 106 5.05 -46.42 -8.44
N LYS A 107 4.90 -46.38 -9.77
CA LYS A 107 4.04 -47.29 -10.54
C LYS A 107 4.88 -48.24 -11.39
N HIS A 108 4.53 -49.52 -11.36
CA HIS A 108 5.15 -50.57 -12.17
C HIS A 108 4.09 -51.59 -12.60
N LYS A 109 3.98 -51.85 -13.91
CA LYS A 109 3.00 -52.78 -14.51
C LYS A 109 1.58 -52.59 -13.94
N GLY A 110 1.11 -51.35 -13.91
CA GLY A 110 -0.22 -50.99 -13.38
C GLY A 110 -0.35 -50.94 -11.86
N LYS A 111 0.58 -51.53 -11.09
CA LYS A 111 0.57 -51.50 -9.62
C LYS A 111 1.30 -50.26 -9.11
N ALA A 112 0.64 -49.48 -8.26
CA ALA A 112 1.21 -48.28 -7.65
C ALA A 112 1.49 -48.49 -6.15
N VAL A 113 2.63 -47.99 -5.69
CA VAL A 113 2.97 -47.90 -4.27
C VAL A 113 3.12 -46.44 -3.89
N THR A 114 2.32 -45.99 -2.92
CA THR A 114 2.40 -44.64 -2.37
C THR A 114 3.40 -44.60 -1.21
N GLY A 115 4.15 -43.50 -1.11
CA GLY A 115 5.07 -43.24 -0.02
C GLY A 115 4.34 -43.05 1.31
N LYS A 116 5.03 -43.36 2.41
CA LYS A 116 4.47 -43.33 3.78
C LYS A 116 4.13 -41.93 4.31
N PHE A 117 4.69 -40.88 3.70
CA PHE A 117 4.58 -39.52 4.21
C PHE A 117 3.96 -38.61 3.17
N LYS A 118 3.11 -37.70 3.67
CA LYS A 118 2.55 -36.60 2.92
C LYS A 118 3.22 -35.30 3.33
N VAL A 119 3.31 -34.34 2.41
CA VAL A 119 3.92 -33.04 2.65
C VAL A 119 2.95 -31.93 2.26
N LYS A 120 2.74 -30.94 3.13
CA LYS A 120 1.92 -29.75 2.84
C LYS A 120 2.80 -28.54 2.51
N SER A 121 2.51 -27.85 1.42
CA SER A 121 3.18 -26.58 1.11
C SER A 121 2.69 -25.45 2.03
N ARG A 122 3.65 -24.67 2.55
CA ARG A 122 3.46 -23.47 3.37
C ARG A 122 4.42 -22.38 2.90
N ARG A 123 4.08 -21.12 3.20
CA ARG A 123 4.93 -19.97 2.90
C ARG A 123 5.11 -19.12 4.14
N LYS A 124 6.28 -18.49 4.30
CA LYS A 124 6.58 -17.61 5.43
C LYS A 124 7.25 -16.32 4.97
N LEU A 125 6.82 -15.21 5.54
CA LEU A 125 7.44 -13.90 5.42
C LEU A 125 7.65 -13.30 6.80
N PHE A 126 8.57 -12.35 6.86
CA PHE A 126 8.98 -11.71 8.08
C PHE A 126 8.66 -10.22 8.02
N TYR A 127 8.37 -9.63 9.17
CA TYR A 127 8.14 -8.20 9.24
C TYR A 127 8.67 -7.60 10.55
N GLN A 128 9.06 -6.34 10.49
CA GLN A 128 9.44 -5.56 11.67
C GLN A 128 8.51 -4.37 11.83
N VAL A 129 8.00 -4.17 13.04
CA VAL A 129 7.20 -2.98 13.38
C VAL A 129 8.13 -1.88 13.87
N MET A 130 8.00 -0.71 13.27
CA MET A 130 8.72 0.51 13.62
C MET A 130 7.73 1.65 13.81
N LYS A 131 8.07 2.62 14.65
CA LYS A 131 7.20 3.78 14.88
C LYS A 131 7.98 5.06 15.07
N MET A 132 7.44 6.15 14.55
CA MET A 132 7.90 7.48 14.92
C MET A 132 7.55 7.78 16.39
N LYS A 133 8.33 8.66 17.03
CA LYS A 133 8.05 9.12 18.39
C LYS A 133 6.61 9.66 18.49
N GLY A 134 5.85 9.19 19.49
CA GLY A 134 4.46 9.63 19.72
C GLY A 134 3.41 9.06 18.77
N CYS A 135 3.80 8.19 17.82
CA CYS A 135 2.84 7.47 16.99
C CYS A 135 2.43 6.15 17.65
N PRO A 136 1.12 5.90 17.87
CA PRO A 136 0.66 4.60 18.35
C PRO A 136 0.86 3.53 17.28
N THR A 137 1.06 2.29 17.69
CA THR A 137 0.98 1.11 16.82
C THR A 137 -0.39 0.45 16.98
N THR A 138 -0.72 -0.48 16.09
CA THR A 138 -1.92 -1.32 16.21
C THR A 138 -1.51 -2.79 16.29
N SER A 139 -2.42 -3.65 16.73
CA SER A 139 -2.19 -5.09 16.73
C SER A 139 -2.06 -5.60 15.29
N MET A 140 -1.10 -6.50 15.07
CA MET A 140 -0.89 -7.16 13.78
C MET A 140 -1.71 -8.44 13.63
N ALA A 141 -2.45 -8.85 14.66
CA ALA A 141 -3.16 -10.13 14.71
C ALA A 141 -4.17 -10.31 13.56
N ASP A 142 -4.91 -9.25 13.19
CA ASP A 142 -5.84 -9.28 12.06
C ASP A 142 -5.10 -9.60 10.75
N MET A 143 -3.91 -9.01 10.55
CA MET A 143 -3.08 -9.25 9.37
C MET A 143 -2.48 -10.64 9.38
N GLU A 144 -1.92 -11.07 10.51
CA GLU A 144 -1.39 -12.41 10.66
C GLU A 144 -2.46 -13.48 10.41
N THR A 145 -3.69 -13.25 10.90
CA THR A 145 -4.84 -14.15 10.70
C THR A 145 -5.28 -14.18 9.25
N GLU A 146 -5.42 -13.03 8.58
CA GLU A 146 -5.90 -13.02 7.20
C GLU A 146 -4.90 -13.69 6.24
N PHE A 147 -3.58 -13.50 6.47
CA PHE A 147 -2.56 -14.18 5.67
C PHE A 147 -2.36 -15.65 6.06
N TRP A 148 -2.65 -16.03 7.31
CA TRP A 148 -2.69 -17.41 7.79
C TRP A 148 -4.13 -17.90 7.96
N ASN A 149 -4.92 -17.88 6.88
CA ASN A 149 -6.33 -18.28 6.90
C ASN A 149 -6.55 -19.68 6.28
N PRO A 150 -6.80 -20.74 7.10
CA PRO A 150 -7.08 -22.10 6.61
C PRO A 150 -8.33 -22.19 5.73
N GLY A 151 -9.42 -21.51 6.12
CA GLY A 151 -10.69 -21.53 5.38
C GLY A 151 -10.57 -21.00 3.95
N ARG A 152 -9.56 -20.15 3.70
CA ARG A 152 -9.26 -19.57 2.38
C ARG A 152 -7.97 -20.09 1.76
N LYS A 153 -7.29 -21.02 2.44
CA LYS A 153 -6.06 -21.66 1.99
C LYS A 153 -4.92 -20.68 1.69
N HIS A 154 -4.83 -19.56 2.40
CA HIS A 154 -3.78 -18.57 2.19
C HIS A 154 -2.41 -19.06 2.68
N TYR A 155 -2.33 -19.52 3.94
CA TYR A 155 -1.12 -20.13 4.54
C TYR A 155 0.21 -19.40 4.26
N ILE A 156 0.20 -18.08 4.41
CA ILE A 156 1.39 -17.23 4.48
C ILE A 156 1.59 -16.86 5.94
N LYS A 157 2.55 -17.51 6.61
CA LYS A 157 2.87 -17.19 8.01
C LYS A 157 3.61 -15.87 8.04
N MET A 158 3.00 -14.85 8.64
CA MET A 158 3.62 -13.55 8.88
C MET A 158 4.27 -13.57 10.25
N LYS A 159 5.61 -13.50 10.30
CA LYS A 159 6.37 -13.56 11.56
C LYS A 159 6.95 -12.20 11.92
N LYS A 160 6.53 -11.64 13.05
CA LYS A 160 7.17 -10.46 13.64
C LYS A 160 8.60 -10.80 14.06
N LEU A 161 9.54 -9.94 13.67
CA LEU A 161 10.92 -9.97 14.11
C LEU A 161 11.20 -8.83 15.09
N GLY A 162 11.82 -9.17 16.22
CA GLY A 162 12.24 -8.22 17.24
C GLY A 162 11.10 -7.47 17.94
N ALA A 163 11.51 -6.60 18.86
CA ALA A 163 10.62 -5.63 19.47
C ALA A 163 10.32 -4.47 18.50
N GLU A 164 9.33 -3.65 18.83
CA GLU A 164 9.08 -2.42 18.09
C GLU A 164 10.27 -1.46 18.18
N SER A 165 10.77 -0.96 17.05
CA SER A 165 11.85 0.03 17.04
C SER A 165 11.33 1.46 16.84
N LYS A 166 12.08 2.43 17.35
CA LYS A 166 11.78 3.86 17.18
C LYS A 166 12.56 4.40 15.98
N VAL A 167 11.90 5.22 15.17
CA VAL A 167 12.52 5.96 14.07
C VAL A 167 12.35 7.46 14.28
N LYS A 168 13.19 8.27 13.61
CA LYS A 168 13.11 9.73 13.69
C LYS A 168 11.73 10.22 13.27
N PHE A 169 11.21 11.17 14.03
CA PHE A 169 9.89 11.74 13.79
C PHE A 169 9.90 12.69 12.58
N ILE A 170 8.93 12.52 11.70
CA ILE A 170 8.62 13.40 10.56
C ILE A 170 7.13 13.73 10.68
N ASP A 171 6.79 15.02 10.79
CA ASP A 171 5.43 15.47 11.10
C ASP A 171 4.38 14.98 10.09
N CYS A 172 4.65 15.17 8.80
CA CYS A 172 3.77 14.76 7.71
C CYS A 172 4.59 14.26 6.50
N LEU A 173 4.28 13.06 6.00
CA LEU A 173 4.81 12.58 4.72
C LEU A 173 4.00 13.16 3.57
N ASP A 174 4.65 13.86 2.64
CA ASP A 174 3.96 14.71 1.67
C ASP A 174 4.42 14.61 0.22
N GLY A 175 5.33 13.68 -0.08
CA GLY A 175 5.95 13.54 -1.40
C GLY A 175 7.37 14.09 -1.47
N ASN A 176 7.71 15.11 -0.68
CA ASN A 176 9.01 15.78 -0.76
C ASN A 176 10.04 15.22 0.24
N ASN A 177 9.62 14.37 1.16
CA ASN A 177 10.44 13.85 2.25
C ASN A 177 10.53 12.32 2.28
N HIS A 178 10.22 11.65 1.16
CA HIS A 178 10.32 10.19 1.06
C HIS A 178 11.75 9.68 1.27
N ASP A 179 12.77 10.33 0.72
CA ASP A 179 14.17 9.90 0.88
C ASP A 179 14.62 9.98 2.34
N LEU A 180 14.30 11.09 3.01
CA LEU A 180 14.55 11.24 4.44
C LEU A 180 13.84 10.14 5.24
N PHE A 181 12.56 9.87 4.92
CA PHE A 181 11.80 8.83 5.60
C PHE A 181 12.38 7.43 5.43
N ILE A 182 12.85 7.07 4.23
CA ILE A 182 13.49 5.79 3.96
C ILE A 182 14.78 5.68 4.78
N LYS A 183 15.66 6.69 4.71
CA LYS A 183 16.94 6.72 5.42
C LYS A 183 16.77 6.66 6.94
N GLU A 184 15.79 7.36 7.50
CA GLU A 184 15.51 7.31 8.94
C GLU A 184 14.84 5.98 9.37
N SER A 185 14.03 5.37 8.50
CA SER A 185 13.46 4.04 8.75
C SER A 185 14.54 2.96 8.74
N ALA A 186 15.51 3.07 7.81
CA ALA A 186 16.63 2.14 7.69
C ALA A 186 17.47 2.05 8.98
N LYS A 187 17.67 3.16 9.68
CA LYS A 187 18.39 3.18 10.98
C LYS A 187 17.69 2.35 12.06
N GLY A 188 16.36 2.26 12.00
CA GLY A 188 15.56 1.45 12.92
C GLY A 188 15.37 0.00 12.46
N TYR A 189 15.79 -0.35 11.24
CA TYR A 189 15.55 -1.65 10.61
C TYR A 189 16.64 -2.66 10.96
N THR A 190 16.26 -3.76 11.59
CA THR A 190 17.16 -4.81 12.08
C THR A 190 16.96 -6.15 11.37
N ALA A 191 15.87 -6.32 10.63
CA ALA A 191 15.54 -7.55 9.90
C ALA A 191 16.31 -7.75 8.58
N LYS A 192 17.46 -7.09 8.41
CA LYS A 192 18.30 -7.16 7.19
C LYS A 192 18.85 -8.57 6.87
N SER A 193 19.07 -9.41 7.89
CA SER A 193 19.54 -10.80 7.72
C SER A 193 18.51 -11.70 7.03
N HIS A 194 17.24 -11.32 7.03
CA HIS A 194 16.14 -12.06 6.42
C HIS A 194 15.82 -11.62 4.99
N LYS A 195 16.61 -10.72 4.39
CA LYS A 195 16.42 -10.31 2.99
C LYS A 195 16.42 -11.51 2.03
N PRO A 196 15.59 -11.50 0.96
CA PRO A 196 14.54 -10.52 0.63
C PRO A 196 13.16 -10.85 1.26
N TYR A 197 13.08 -11.73 2.27
CA TYR A 197 11.82 -12.24 2.84
C TYR A 197 11.28 -11.40 4.00
N ALA A 198 11.90 -10.25 4.28
CA ALA A 198 11.53 -9.35 5.37
C ALA A 198 11.25 -7.93 4.88
N PHE A 199 10.24 -7.28 5.48
CA PHE A 199 9.92 -5.88 5.27
C PHE A 199 9.71 -5.12 6.58
N GLY A 200 9.96 -3.83 6.54
CA GLY A 200 9.69 -2.91 7.64
C GLY A 200 8.34 -2.22 7.49
N MET A 201 7.63 -2.05 8.62
CA MET A 201 6.40 -1.28 8.71
C MET A 201 6.59 -0.10 9.64
N THR A 202 6.56 1.11 9.11
CA THR A 202 6.74 2.33 9.93
C THR A 202 5.43 3.05 10.14
N PHE A 203 5.03 3.20 11.40
CA PHE A 203 3.88 4.02 11.81
C PHE A 203 4.28 5.51 11.86
N VAL A 204 3.51 6.34 11.16
CA VAL A 204 3.73 7.79 11.00
C VAL A 204 2.49 8.57 11.44
N ASN A 205 2.62 9.88 11.66
CA ASN A 205 1.48 10.72 12.01
C ASN A 205 0.53 10.88 10.82
N TYR A 206 0.97 11.62 9.80
CA TYR A 206 0.18 11.94 8.62
C TYR A 206 0.88 11.50 7.35
N ILE A 207 0.08 11.10 6.37
CA ILE A 207 0.46 11.01 4.97
C ILE A 207 -0.56 11.87 4.22
N ALA A 208 -0.15 13.01 3.69
CA ALA A 208 -1.06 13.99 3.10
C ALA A 208 -0.50 14.54 1.79
N THR A 209 -1.37 14.84 0.83
CA THR A 209 -0.95 15.43 -0.44
C THR A 209 -1.32 16.92 -0.47
N PRO A 210 -0.38 17.84 -0.76
CA PRO A 210 -0.69 19.25 -0.94
C PRO A 210 -1.33 19.50 -2.32
N GLU A 211 -2.15 20.55 -2.43
CA GLU A 211 -2.65 21.10 -3.68
C GLU A 211 -2.69 22.63 -3.59
N ILE A 212 -2.24 23.31 -4.63
CA ILE A 212 -2.36 24.76 -4.72
C ILE A 212 -3.74 25.10 -5.27
N ARG A 213 -4.45 26.01 -4.60
CA ARG A 213 -5.74 26.53 -5.05
C ARG A 213 -5.73 28.03 -5.18
N THR A 214 -6.39 28.50 -6.24
CA THR A 214 -6.72 29.91 -6.43
C THR A 214 -8.15 30.14 -5.95
N ILE A 215 -8.32 31.02 -4.98
CA ILE A 215 -9.61 31.37 -4.39
C ILE A 215 -9.82 32.85 -4.60
N THR A 216 -10.95 33.22 -5.22
CA THR A 216 -11.37 34.62 -5.37
C THR A 216 -12.63 34.85 -4.55
N ARG A 217 -12.64 35.93 -3.78
CA ARG A 217 -13.79 36.36 -2.98
C ARG A 217 -13.95 37.87 -3.09
N SER A 218 -15.17 38.31 -2.90
CA SER A 218 -15.53 39.72 -2.85
C SER A 218 -16.44 39.96 -1.65
N VAL A 219 -16.28 41.11 -1.01
CA VAL A 219 -17.20 41.59 0.02
C VAL A 219 -17.56 43.03 -0.28
N ASN A 220 -18.86 43.34 -0.25
CA ASN A 220 -19.33 44.72 -0.34
C ASN A 220 -18.88 45.45 0.93
N PHE A 221 -18.34 46.64 0.76
CA PHE A 221 -17.78 47.40 1.87
C PHE A 221 -18.08 48.88 1.70
N SER A 222 -18.51 49.51 2.78
CA SER A 222 -18.64 50.96 2.84
C SER A 222 -17.50 51.50 3.70
N LEU A 223 -16.62 52.30 3.09
CA LEU A 223 -15.61 53.06 3.81
C LEU A 223 -16.30 54.31 4.41
N PRO A 224 -16.43 54.45 5.75
CA PRO A 224 -16.90 55.69 6.39
C PRO A 224 -16.15 56.97 5.94
N SER A 225 -16.51 58.16 6.43
CA SER A 225 -15.72 59.40 6.18
C SER A 225 -14.48 59.48 7.09
N ILE A 226 -13.58 60.46 6.87
CA ILE A 226 -12.45 60.75 7.81
C ILE A 226 -12.97 61.16 9.20
N LEU A 227 -14.11 61.83 9.26
CA LEU A 227 -14.74 62.31 10.50
C LEU A 227 -15.40 61.21 11.35
N SER A 228 -15.37 59.94 10.93
CA SER A 228 -15.98 58.83 11.66
C SER A 228 -14.91 57.94 12.28
N GLU A 229 -15.09 57.60 13.57
CA GLU A 229 -14.22 56.65 14.25
C GLU A 229 -14.25 55.27 13.59
N TRP A 230 -13.06 54.71 13.38
CA TRP A 230 -12.91 53.35 12.90
C TRP A 230 -12.99 52.36 14.07
N SER A 231 -13.96 51.46 14.06
CA SER A 231 -13.85 50.26 14.90
C SER A 231 -12.83 49.29 14.30
N PRO A 232 -11.88 48.73 15.08
CA PRO A 232 -10.96 47.68 14.63
C PRO A 232 -11.66 46.44 14.04
N LYS A 233 -12.92 46.19 14.41
CA LYS A 233 -13.74 45.12 13.82
C LYS A 233 -14.02 45.33 12.33
N ASN A 234 -14.04 46.57 11.87
CA ASN A 234 -14.27 46.93 10.47
C ASN A 234 -13.01 46.71 9.59
N LEU A 235 -11.86 46.41 10.20
CA LEU A 235 -10.59 46.17 9.51
C LEU A 235 -10.30 44.68 9.30
N VAL A 236 -11.25 43.81 9.61
CA VAL A 236 -11.04 42.36 9.59
C VAL A 236 -12.03 41.69 8.67
N TRP A 237 -11.53 40.91 7.71
CA TRP A 237 -12.34 40.04 6.88
C TRP A 237 -11.98 38.59 7.09
N THR A 238 -12.99 37.75 7.35
CA THR A 238 -12.81 36.30 7.39
C THR A 238 -13.21 35.70 6.06
N VAL A 239 -12.28 35.01 5.41
CA VAL A 239 -12.47 34.37 4.12
C VAL A 239 -12.59 32.86 4.27
N ASP A 240 -13.70 32.29 3.80
CA ASP A 240 -13.88 30.84 3.70
C ASP A 240 -13.24 30.29 2.42
N LEU A 241 -12.35 29.32 2.61
CA LEU A 241 -11.60 28.69 1.53
C LEU A 241 -12.36 27.52 0.89
N GLY A 242 -13.42 27.00 1.52
CA GLY A 242 -14.13 25.78 1.11
C GLY A 242 -13.25 24.51 1.19
N ARG A 243 -12.06 24.60 1.78
CA ARG A 243 -11.12 23.49 1.93
C ARG A 243 -10.17 23.70 3.09
N TYR A 244 -9.64 22.60 3.61
CA TYR A 244 -8.63 22.65 4.66
C TYR A 244 -7.29 23.16 4.13
N LEU A 245 -6.72 24.12 4.85
CA LEU A 245 -5.40 24.69 4.60
C LEU A 245 -4.30 23.68 4.95
N TRP A 246 -3.13 23.77 4.30
CA TRP A 246 -1.91 23.08 4.74
C TRP A 246 -1.35 23.74 6.00
N PHE A 247 -2.02 23.54 7.13
CA PHE A 247 -1.71 24.15 8.42
C PHE A 247 -2.03 23.19 9.56
N GLU A 248 -1.30 23.28 10.68
CA GLU A 248 -1.40 22.35 11.82
C GLU A 248 -1.08 20.88 11.43
N LEU A 249 -0.24 20.70 10.41
CA LEU A 249 0.27 19.38 9.98
C LEU A 249 1.74 19.18 10.33
N ASP A 250 2.54 20.23 10.18
CA ASP A 250 3.97 20.27 10.44
C ASP A 250 4.30 21.68 11.01
N PRO A 251 4.79 21.78 12.25
CA PRO A 251 5.13 23.07 12.86
C PRO A 251 6.17 23.88 12.09
N LYS A 252 7.09 23.22 11.37
CA LYS A 252 8.08 23.89 10.52
C LYS A 252 7.41 24.52 9.30
N ASP A 253 6.46 23.83 8.68
CA ASP A 253 5.66 24.38 7.59
C ASP A 253 4.77 25.54 8.05
N ASP A 254 4.20 25.43 9.25
CA ASP A 254 3.39 26.48 9.87
C ASP A 254 4.22 27.73 10.14
N LYS A 255 5.41 27.57 10.74
CA LYS A 255 6.37 28.65 10.99
C LYS A 255 6.80 29.33 9.69
N ASN A 256 7.06 28.55 8.64
CA ASN A 256 7.45 29.05 7.32
C ASN A 256 6.27 29.56 6.49
N LYS A 257 5.04 29.46 7.01
CA LYS A 257 3.79 29.79 6.31
C LYS A 257 3.71 29.13 4.94
N ARG A 258 4.04 27.84 4.82
CA ARG A 258 4.03 27.10 3.55
C ARG A 258 2.68 27.18 2.82
N TRP A 259 1.60 27.29 3.58
CA TRP A 259 0.26 27.49 3.06
C TRP A 259 0.07 28.80 2.27
N TRP A 260 0.89 29.81 2.51
CA TRP A 260 0.85 31.08 1.80
C TRP A 260 1.69 30.98 0.52
N ARG A 261 1.07 31.20 -0.65
CA ARG A 261 1.80 31.46 -1.90
C ARG A 261 1.69 32.91 -2.33
N GLN A 262 0.47 33.39 -2.53
CA GLN A 262 0.21 34.76 -2.99
C GLN A 262 -1.16 35.21 -2.51
N ILE A 263 -1.29 36.48 -2.13
CA ILE A 263 -2.58 37.12 -1.84
C ILE A 263 -2.55 38.51 -2.47
N ASP A 264 -3.39 38.68 -3.48
CA ASP A 264 -3.64 39.97 -4.13
C ASP A 264 -4.94 40.52 -3.55
N LEU A 265 -4.90 41.75 -3.05
CA LEU A 265 -6.04 42.42 -2.47
C LEU A 265 -6.20 43.77 -3.17
N TRP A 266 -7.43 44.09 -3.57
CA TRP A 266 -7.73 45.41 -4.15
C TRP A 266 -9.13 45.86 -3.80
N PHE A 267 -9.33 47.17 -3.78
CA PHE A 267 -10.65 47.79 -3.71
C PHE A 267 -11.13 48.12 -5.12
N GLU A 268 -12.40 47.85 -5.39
CA GLU A 268 -13.09 48.21 -6.62
C GLU A 268 -14.25 49.16 -6.27
N PRO A 269 -14.14 50.45 -6.60
CA PRO A 269 -15.14 51.46 -6.26
C PRO A 269 -16.43 51.29 -7.07
N ASP A 270 -17.59 51.54 -6.46
CA ASP A 270 -18.88 51.48 -7.16
C ASP A 270 -19.02 52.62 -8.20
N ASP A 271 -18.38 53.77 -7.95
CA ASP A 271 -18.36 54.94 -8.84
C ASP A 271 -17.40 54.77 -10.04
N LYS A 272 -16.50 53.78 -9.99
CA LYS A 272 -15.55 53.47 -11.06
C LYS A 272 -15.37 51.96 -11.25
N PRO A 273 -16.41 51.23 -11.71
CA PRO A 273 -16.35 49.78 -11.88
C PRO A 273 -15.16 49.33 -12.74
N GLY A 274 -14.50 48.24 -12.36
CA GLY A 274 -13.33 47.71 -13.06
C GLY A 274 -11.97 48.34 -12.67
N THR A 275 -11.97 49.45 -11.93
CA THR A 275 -10.73 50.05 -11.39
C THR A 275 -10.20 49.21 -10.22
N LYS A 276 -8.90 48.86 -10.25
CA LYS A 276 -8.25 48.11 -9.18
C LYS A 276 -7.32 48.99 -8.36
N GLU A 277 -7.72 49.27 -7.14
CA GLU A 277 -6.86 49.94 -6.17
C GLU A 277 -6.15 48.89 -5.32
N ASN A 278 -4.96 48.49 -5.78
CA ASN A 278 -4.21 47.41 -5.15
C ASN A 278 -3.73 47.80 -3.74
N VAL A 279 -3.82 46.84 -2.82
CA VAL A 279 -3.36 46.98 -1.43
C VAL A 279 -2.34 45.92 -1.13
N THR A 280 -1.14 46.37 -0.75
CA THR A 280 -0.08 45.48 -0.31
C THR A 280 -0.41 44.92 1.07
N ILE A 281 -0.63 43.61 1.14
CA ILE A 281 -0.87 42.91 2.40
C ILE A 281 0.39 42.18 2.88
N LYS A 282 0.77 42.43 4.14
CA LYS A 282 1.90 41.71 4.77
C LYS A 282 1.45 40.31 5.18
N LYS A 283 2.35 39.33 5.11
CA LYS A 283 2.09 37.96 5.59
C LYS A 283 1.64 37.89 7.06
N SER A 284 2.03 38.85 7.89
CA SER A 284 1.61 38.95 9.30
C SER A 284 0.15 39.35 9.47
N MET A 285 -0.47 39.95 8.45
CA MET A 285 -1.86 40.40 8.45
C MET A 285 -2.85 39.31 8.04
N VAL A 286 -2.38 38.10 7.72
CA VAL A 286 -3.26 36.97 7.43
C VAL A 286 -2.94 35.82 8.35
N VAL A 287 -3.99 35.33 9.01
CA VAL A 287 -3.89 34.29 10.03
C VAL A 287 -4.92 33.20 9.75
N PRO A 288 -4.53 31.92 9.69
CA PRO A 288 -5.47 30.81 9.65
C PRO A 288 -6.40 30.85 10.88
N THR A 289 -7.70 30.71 10.64
CA THR A 289 -8.74 30.87 11.66
C THR A 289 -9.93 29.92 11.44
N GLY A 290 -11.00 30.10 12.20
CA GLY A 290 -12.22 29.28 12.17
C GLY A 290 -12.08 28.02 13.03
N SER A 291 -13.18 27.29 13.20
CA SER A 291 -13.18 26.04 13.97
C SER A 291 -12.23 25.00 13.36
N LYS A 292 -11.65 24.15 14.21
CA LYS A 292 -10.85 23.01 13.75
C LYS A 292 -11.77 21.93 13.17
N GLY A 293 -11.40 21.34 12.04
CA GLY A 293 -12.10 20.18 11.46
C GLY A 293 -11.85 18.87 12.21
N GLY A 294 -10.76 18.79 12.96
CA GLY A 294 -10.39 17.66 13.82
C GLY A 294 -9.67 18.08 15.10
N SER A 295 -9.48 17.13 16.01
CA SER A 295 -8.87 17.38 17.33
C SER A 295 -7.49 18.04 17.24
N PHE A 296 -6.74 17.76 16.17
CA PHE A 296 -5.39 18.27 15.97
C PHE A 296 -5.31 19.49 15.06
N GLY A 297 -6.41 19.95 14.45
CA GLY A 297 -6.37 21.08 13.52
C GLY A 297 -7.35 21.00 12.35
N GLY A 298 -6.95 21.57 11.22
CA GLY A 298 -7.76 21.60 10.00
C GLY A 298 -8.59 22.86 9.92
N ARG A 299 -7.92 24.01 9.74
CA ARG A 299 -8.56 25.30 9.51
C ARG A 299 -8.98 25.44 8.05
N GLN A 300 -10.14 26.06 7.82
CA GLN A 300 -10.69 26.32 6.47
C GLN A 300 -10.88 27.80 6.19
N LYS A 301 -10.54 28.67 7.15
CA LYS A 301 -10.75 30.11 7.05
C LYS A 301 -9.45 30.86 7.22
N LEU A 302 -9.33 32.01 6.56
CA LEU A 302 -8.26 32.99 6.79
C LEU A 302 -8.87 34.27 7.33
N LYS A 303 -8.29 34.80 8.40
CA LYS A 303 -8.55 36.17 8.87
C LYS A 303 -7.56 37.08 8.17
N ILE A 304 -8.07 38.10 7.48
CA ILE A 304 -7.31 39.11 6.75
C ILE A 304 -7.54 40.44 7.47
N THR A 305 -6.45 41.05 7.95
CA THR A 305 -6.48 42.39 8.55
C THR A 305 -6.05 43.42 7.51
N PHE A 306 -6.92 44.37 7.21
CA PHE A 306 -6.64 45.44 6.26
C PHE A 306 -5.70 46.48 6.87
N PRO A 307 -4.66 46.93 6.15
CA PRO A 307 -3.82 48.02 6.60
C PRO A 307 -4.58 49.36 6.57
N GLN A 308 -4.72 50.01 7.72
CA GLN A 308 -5.46 51.28 7.89
C GLN A 308 -4.99 52.38 6.93
N LYS A 309 -3.69 52.45 6.62
CA LYS A 309 -3.10 53.44 5.71
C LYS A 309 -3.56 53.34 4.24
N HIS A 310 -4.07 52.19 3.81
CA HIS A 310 -4.59 52.00 2.44
C HIS A 310 -6.11 52.23 2.36
N MET A 311 -6.68 52.77 3.43
CA MET A 311 -8.10 53.10 3.54
C MET A 311 -8.30 54.62 3.52
N THR A 312 -7.40 55.35 2.84
CA THR A 312 -7.36 56.81 2.71
C THR A 312 -8.56 57.34 1.91
N ARG A 313 -9.07 58.51 2.31
CA ARG A 313 -10.42 59.02 2.00
C ARG A 313 -10.40 60.51 1.63
N ASN A 314 -11.50 60.97 1.02
CA ASN A 314 -11.88 62.38 0.94
C ASN A 314 -12.42 62.88 2.30
N LEU A 315 -12.29 64.19 2.56
CA LEU A 315 -12.68 64.80 3.85
C LEU A 315 -14.17 64.62 4.21
N ILE A 316 -15.07 64.52 3.22
CA ILE A 316 -16.51 64.74 3.42
C ILE A 316 -17.41 63.55 3.03
N THR A 317 -16.99 62.62 2.16
CA THR A 317 -17.88 61.56 1.63
C THR A 317 -17.42 60.13 1.93
N SER A 318 -18.38 59.27 2.31
CA SER A 318 -18.18 57.82 2.39
C SER A 318 -18.03 57.21 0.99
N ARG A 319 -17.12 56.25 0.82
CA ARG A 319 -16.93 55.55 -0.46
C ARG A 319 -17.47 54.13 -0.39
N LYS A 320 -18.34 53.78 -1.34
CA LYS A 320 -18.90 52.43 -1.49
C LYS A 320 -18.17 51.67 -2.59
N GLY A 321 -18.02 50.37 -2.39
CA GLY A 321 -17.35 49.50 -3.36
C GLY A 321 -17.20 48.08 -2.84
N LYS A 322 -16.33 47.32 -3.50
CA LYS A 322 -16.08 45.90 -3.20
C LYS A 322 -14.60 45.69 -2.91
N TRP A 323 -14.29 45.15 -1.74
CA TRP A 323 -12.99 44.51 -1.54
C TRP A 323 -12.98 43.19 -2.26
N LYS A 324 -11.98 42.98 -3.11
CA LYS A 324 -11.74 41.72 -3.80
C LYS A 324 -10.39 41.18 -3.36
N VAL A 325 -10.38 39.89 -3.04
CA VAL A 325 -9.15 39.16 -2.74
C VAL A 325 -9.03 37.98 -3.69
N ARG A 326 -7.84 37.81 -4.25
CA ARG A 326 -7.42 36.63 -4.98
C ARG A 326 -6.26 36.00 -4.23
N MET A 327 -6.43 34.77 -3.77
CA MET A 327 -5.46 34.06 -2.97
C MET A 327 -5.02 32.79 -3.68
N LYS A 328 -3.71 32.61 -3.81
CA LYS A 328 -3.08 31.33 -4.13
C LYS A 328 -2.58 30.73 -2.83
N VAL A 329 -3.21 29.66 -2.37
CA VAL A 329 -2.90 29.00 -1.09
C VAL A 329 -2.65 27.51 -1.28
N VAL A 330 -1.85 26.91 -0.40
CA VAL A 330 -1.68 25.45 -0.35
C VAL A 330 -2.73 24.88 0.60
N CYS A 331 -3.60 24.04 0.05
CA CYS A 331 -4.61 23.29 0.78
C CYS A 331 -4.22 21.81 0.83
N VAL A 332 -4.85 21.07 1.73
CA VAL A 332 -4.75 19.60 1.73
C VAL A 332 -5.65 19.03 0.65
N ARG A 333 -5.06 18.28 -0.28
CA ARG A 333 -5.80 17.53 -1.30
C ARG A 333 -6.52 16.33 -0.72
N GLY A 334 -5.84 15.61 0.15
CA GLY A 334 -6.34 14.42 0.81
C GLY A 334 -5.27 13.79 1.69
N PHE A 335 -5.70 12.81 2.47
CA PHE A 335 -4.86 11.98 3.31
C PHE A 335 -4.84 10.54 2.77
N SER A 336 -3.72 9.85 2.95
CA SER A 336 -3.61 8.42 2.71
C SER A 336 -3.54 7.68 4.03
N GLY A 337 -4.21 6.54 4.11
CA GLY A 337 -4.13 5.66 5.28
C GLY A 337 -2.76 4.99 5.43
N GLY A 338 -2.11 4.67 4.32
CA GLY A 338 -0.81 4.02 4.23
C GLY A 338 -0.33 4.02 2.78
N PHE A 339 0.86 3.49 2.56
CA PHE A 339 1.36 3.07 1.25
C PHE A 339 2.52 2.07 1.40
N ALA A 340 2.69 1.19 0.42
CA ALA A 340 3.87 0.34 0.27
C ALA A 340 4.80 0.87 -0.84
N TYR A 341 6.11 0.94 -0.57
CA TYR A 341 7.10 1.23 -1.62
C TYR A 341 7.22 0.05 -2.60
N THR A 342 7.25 0.33 -3.90
CA THR A 342 7.24 -0.70 -4.97
C THR A 342 8.60 -1.33 -5.28
N GLY A 343 9.70 -0.79 -4.74
CA GLY A 343 11.07 -1.31 -4.92
C GLY A 343 11.89 -1.39 -3.64
N ILE A 344 11.34 -0.95 -2.51
CA ILE A 344 12.02 -0.94 -1.21
C ILE A 344 11.17 -1.77 -0.26
N ASN A 345 11.78 -2.61 0.58
CA ASN A 345 11.08 -3.42 1.58
C ASN A 345 10.50 -2.62 2.76
N LEU A 346 9.93 -1.44 2.51
CA LEU A 346 9.34 -0.53 3.48
C LEU A 346 7.86 -0.25 3.15
N LEU A 347 7.05 -0.07 4.18
CA LEU A 347 5.71 0.49 4.09
C LEU A 347 5.48 1.52 5.20
N ALA A 348 4.59 2.48 4.92
CA ALA A 348 4.20 3.53 5.85
C ALA A 348 2.72 3.38 6.21
N ILE A 349 2.39 3.50 7.49
CA ILE A 349 1.01 3.45 8.00
C ILE A 349 0.73 4.74 8.77
N ALA A 350 -0.21 5.55 8.29
CA ALA A 350 -0.63 6.75 8.99
C ALA A 350 -1.49 6.37 10.21
N THR A 351 -1.21 7.03 11.34
CA THR A 351 -1.97 6.92 12.59
C THR A 351 -3.02 8.02 12.71
N LYS A 352 -2.91 9.08 11.90
CA LYS A 352 -3.84 10.20 11.86
C LYS A 352 -4.22 10.53 10.41
N SER A 353 -5.42 11.05 10.25
CA SER A 353 -5.91 11.58 8.97
C SER A 353 -6.97 12.63 9.27
N TRP A 354 -7.06 13.68 8.44
CA TRP A 354 -8.03 14.76 8.64
C TRP A 354 -7.95 15.35 10.07
N TRP A 355 -6.73 15.51 10.59
CA TRP A 355 -6.44 15.99 11.94
C TRP A 355 -7.17 15.22 13.07
N LYS A 356 -7.44 13.93 12.86
CA LYS A 356 -8.02 13.02 13.85
C LYS A 356 -7.17 11.76 13.92
N THR A 357 -7.10 11.15 15.11
CA THR A 357 -6.54 9.80 15.26
C THR A 357 -7.42 8.82 14.50
N LYS A 358 -6.80 7.92 13.73
CA LYS A 358 -7.53 6.83 13.08
C LYS A 358 -7.99 5.82 14.12
N ASN A 359 -9.21 5.31 13.97
CA ASN A 359 -9.68 4.21 14.79
C ASN A 359 -8.80 2.95 14.57
N LEU A 360 -8.62 2.14 15.61
CA LEU A 360 -7.76 0.95 15.56
C LEU A 360 -8.19 -0.03 14.47
N GLY A 361 -9.51 -0.23 14.29
CA GLY A 361 -10.06 -1.09 13.24
C GLY A 361 -9.82 -0.58 11.81
N GLY A 362 -9.62 0.72 11.61
CA GLY A 362 -9.23 1.27 10.31
C GLY A 362 -7.73 1.12 10.04
N ALA A 363 -6.90 1.14 11.09
CA ALA A 363 -5.47 0.90 10.98
C ALA A 363 -5.15 -0.55 10.59
N SER A 364 -5.83 -1.55 11.19
CA SER A 364 -5.58 -2.95 10.83
C SER A 364 -5.96 -3.28 9.38
N LYS A 365 -7.10 -2.76 8.89
CA LYS A 365 -7.50 -2.87 7.46
C LYS A 365 -6.46 -2.24 6.52
N THR A 366 -5.93 -1.08 6.91
CA THR A 366 -4.88 -0.41 6.14
C THR A 366 -3.64 -1.30 6.08
N VAL A 367 -3.23 -1.89 7.21
CA VAL A 367 -2.07 -2.78 7.27
C VAL A 367 -2.26 -3.97 6.33
N ILE A 368 -3.40 -4.65 6.35
CA ILE A 368 -3.68 -5.79 5.46
C ILE A 368 -3.61 -5.36 3.99
N HIS A 369 -4.20 -4.22 3.65
CA HIS A 369 -4.17 -3.64 2.32
C HIS A 369 -2.73 -3.35 1.84
N GLU A 370 -1.92 -2.66 2.65
CA GLU A 370 -0.54 -2.32 2.28
C GLU A 370 0.38 -3.54 2.25
N VAL A 371 0.19 -4.52 3.14
CA VAL A 371 0.91 -5.79 3.10
C VAL A 371 0.51 -6.59 1.86
N GLY A 372 -0.77 -6.57 1.50
CA GLY A 372 -1.26 -7.13 0.23
C GLY A 372 -0.48 -6.55 -0.95
N HIS A 373 -0.41 -5.21 -1.05
CA HIS A 373 0.44 -4.56 -2.05
C HIS A 373 1.89 -5.01 -1.99
N LYS A 374 2.47 -5.09 -0.79
CA LYS A 374 3.87 -5.48 -0.60
C LYS A 374 4.18 -6.89 -1.11
N VAL A 375 3.29 -7.86 -0.90
CA VAL A 375 3.49 -9.26 -1.32
C VAL A 375 3.04 -9.53 -2.75
N GLY A 376 2.69 -8.50 -3.52
CA GLY A 376 2.33 -8.64 -4.92
C GLY A 376 0.88 -9.09 -5.15
N MET A 377 -0.05 -8.78 -4.23
CA MET A 377 -1.50 -8.97 -4.45
C MET A 377 -2.10 -8.07 -5.53
N VAL A 378 -1.30 -7.22 -6.14
CA VAL A 378 -1.67 -6.50 -7.35
C VAL A 378 -1.60 -7.51 -8.49
N ALA A 379 -2.73 -8.16 -8.79
CA ALA A 379 -2.78 -9.07 -9.93
C ALA A 379 -2.27 -8.35 -11.18
N HIS A 380 -1.59 -9.08 -12.06
CA HIS A 380 -1.16 -8.51 -13.33
C HIS A 380 -2.40 -8.18 -14.16
N GLY A 381 -2.66 -6.89 -14.38
CA GLY A 381 -3.62 -6.43 -15.36
C GLY A 381 -3.01 -6.37 -16.77
N ASP A 382 -3.80 -6.62 -17.81
CA ASP A 382 -3.38 -6.92 -19.18
C ASP A 382 -2.75 -5.74 -19.96
N LYS A 383 -2.32 -4.68 -19.26
CA LYS A 383 -1.54 -3.63 -19.91
C LYS A 383 -0.11 -4.09 -20.19
N ALA A 384 0.28 -4.00 -21.46
CA ALA A 384 1.67 -3.77 -21.82
C ALA A 384 2.16 -2.49 -21.12
N ALA A 385 3.00 -2.68 -20.10
CA ALA A 385 3.78 -1.67 -19.40
C ALA A 385 3.08 -0.74 -18.39
N TYR A 386 3.43 -0.95 -17.11
CA TYR A 386 3.47 0.10 -16.10
C TYR A 386 4.54 1.16 -16.42
N GLY A 387 4.31 2.00 -17.43
CA GLY A 387 5.16 3.15 -17.76
C GLY A 387 5.37 3.35 -19.26
N SER A 388 5.81 4.54 -19.64
CA SER A 388 6.11 4.90 -21.04
C SER A 388 7.59 4.69 -21.41
N THR A 389 8.45 4.30 -20.47
CA THR A 389 9.87 4.11 -20.72
C THR A 389 10.21 2.63 -20.96
N PRO A 390 11.20 2.31 -21.81
CA PRO A 390 11.66 0.93 -22.03
C PRO A 390 11.98 0.17 -20.74
N ALA A 391 12.61 0.81 -19.75
CA ALA A 391 12.92 0.21 -18.46
C ALA A 391 11.65 -0.14 -17.65
N ALA A 392 10.63 0.70 -17.72
CA ALA A 392 9.36 0.48 -17.05
C ALA A 392 8.53 -0.61 -17.75
N ILE A 393 8.57 -0.65 -19.09
CA ILE A 393 8.02 -1.74 -19.91
C ILE A 393 8.68 -3.07 -19.54
N ALA A 394 10.01 -3.14 -19.52
CA ALA A 394 10.76 -4.36 -19.17
C ALA A 394 10.45 -4.84 -17.74
N THR A 395 10.38 -3.92 -16.77
CA THR A 395 10.01 -4.26 -15.39
C THR A 395 8.58 -4.80 -15.30
N SER A 396 7.65 -4.22 -16.05
CA SER A 396 6.26 -4.68 -16.12
C SER A 396 6.14 -6.08 -16.73
N LEU A 397 6.87 -6.35 -17.81
CA LEU A 397 6.91 -7.69 -18.44
C LEU A 397 7.55 -8.73 -17.53
N ALA A 398 8.64 -8.37 -16.84
CA ALA A 398 9.26 -9.25 -15.84
C ALA A 398 8.29 -9.60 -14.71
N ARG A 399 7.44 -8.65 -14.27
CA ARG A 399 6.37 -8.91 -13.30
C ARG A 399 5.23 -9.76 -13.86
N LYS A 400 4.85 -9.58 -15.14
CA LYS A 400 3.85 -10.44 -15.82
C LYS A 400 4.24 -11.91 -15.76
N ASN A 401 5.53 -12.20 -15.91
CA ASN A 401 6.03 -13.56 -15.95
C ASN A 401 6.11 -14.23 -14.57
N THR A 402 5.96 -13.49 -13.46
CA THR A 402 6.09 -14.03 -12.11
C THR A 402 4.80 -14.01 -11.28
N LEU A 403 3.78 -13.27 -11.71
CA LEU A 403 2.51 -13.13 -11.01
C LEU A 403 1.43 -14.11 -11.53
N PRO A 404 0.47 -14.52 -10.67
CA PRO A 404 -0.75 -15.18 -11.12
C PRO A 404 -1.58 -14.30 -12.06
N ASN A 405 -2.42 -14.93 -12.88
CA ASN A 405 -3.41 -14.22 -13.71
C ASN A 405 -4.37 -13.43 -12.82
N SER A 406 -4.80 -12.26 -13.32
CA SER A 406 -5.90 -11.51 -12.72
C SER A 406 -7.22 -12.28 -12.82
N HIS A 407 -8.18 -11.89 -11.99
CA HIS A 407 -9.56 -12.37 -12.09
C HIS A 407 -10.41 -11.36 -12.86
N GLY A 408 -11.48 -11.80 -13.52
CA GLY A 408 -12.33 -10.92 -14.36
C GLY A 408 -12.97 -9.73 -13.63
N ASN A 409 -13.13 -9.79 -12.30
CA ASN A 409 -13.69 -8.71 -11.48
C ASN A 409 -12.66 -7.67 -11.00
N LEU A 410 -11.44 -7.67 -11.57
CA LEU A 410 -10.39 -6.72 -11.24
C LEU A 410 -10.60 -5.44 -12.08
N TYR A 411 -10.91 -4.31 -11.44
CA TYR A 411 -10.91 -3.03 -12.15
C TYR A 411 -9.48 -2.50 -12.27
N GLY A 412 -9.24 -1.57 -13.20
CA GLY A 412 -7.90 -1.06 -13.50
C GLY A 412 -6.96 -2.07 -14.14
N ASP A 413 -7.46 -3.28 -14.42
CA ASP A 413 -6.74 -4.34 -15.14
C ASP A 413 -6.36 -3.85 -16.56
N VAL A 414 -7.31 -3.17 -17.23
CA VAL A 414 -7.12 -2.57 -18.56
C VAL A 414 -7.21 -1.05 -18.44
N ARG A 415 -6.04 -0.41 -18.28
CA ARG A 415 -5.96 1.06 -18.19
C ARG A 415 -6.67 1.74 -19.36
N GLY A 416 -7.48 2.76 -19.07
CA GLY A 416 -8.30 3.49 -20.05
C GLY A 416 -9.63 2.82 -20.41
N THR A 417 -9.85 1.56 -20.05
CA THR A 417 -11.14 0.85 -20.24
C THR A 417 -11.90 0.72 -18.92
N ASN A 418 -11.21 0.32 -17.84
CA ASN A 418 -11.81 0.18 -16.51
C ASN A 418 -11.05 0.97 -15.42
N ASP A 419 -10.34 2.04 -15.80
CA ASP A 419 -9.66 2.97 -14.90
C ASP A 419 -10.65 3.95 -14.24
N GLN A 420 -11.26 3.51 -13.16
CA GLN A 420 -12.26 4.27 -12.42
C GLN A 420 -11.62 5.15 -11.34
N ASP A 421 -10.67 6.01 -11.76
CA ASP A 421 -9.93 7.05 -11.00
C ASP A 421 -9.25 6.68 -9.67
N HIS A 422 -9.36 5.40 -9.30
CA HIS A 422 -8.75 4.75 -8.17
C HIS A 422 -7.29 4.37 -8.50
N ARG A 423 -6.39 4.56 -7.54
CA ARG A 423 -4.94 4.39 -7.77
C ARG A 423 -4.54 2.91 -7.66
N GLY A 424 -4.74 2.15 -8.74
CA GLY A 424 -4.27 0.77 -8.90
C GLY A 424 -5.39 -0.21 -9.21
N PRO A 425 -5.05 -1.43 -9.68
CA PRO A 425 -6.06 -2.44 -9.98
C PRO A 425 -6.48 -3.14 -8.69
N HIS A 426 -7.75 -2.98 -8.31
CA HIS A 426 -8.33 -3.68 -7.17
C HIS A 426 -9.69 -4.27 -7.54
N CYS A 427 -10.40 -4.87 -6.58
CA CYS A 427 -11.68 -5.52 -6.80
C CYS A 427 -12.83 -4.56 -6.48
N SER A 428 -13.72 -4.26 -7.44
CA SER A 428 -14.86 -3.36 -7.27
C SER A 428 -16.09 -4.02 -6.63
N LYS A 429 -15.99 -5.31 -6.25
CA LYS A 429 -17.11 -6.08 -5.69
C LYS A 429 -17.77 -5.32 -4.54
N GLY A 430 -19.07 -5.03 -4.63
CA GLY A 430 -19.83 -4.31 -3.60
C GLY A 430 -19.63 -2.78 -3.57
N ALA A 431 -18.83 -2.24 -4.50
CA ALA A 431 -18.64 -0.82 -4.70
C ALA A 431 -19.17 -0.41 -6.09
N ALA A 432 -19.76 0.78 -6.17
CA ALA A 432 -20.24 1.37 -7.41
C ALA A 432 -19.45 2.65 -7.73
N TRP A 433 -19.17 2.85 -9.01
CA TRP A 433 -18.47 4.02 -9.51
C TRP A 433 -19.41 4.95 -10.29
N ASP A 434 -19.29 6.26 -10.03
CA ASP A 434 -20.05 7.32 -10.68
C ASP A 434 -19.10 8.47 -11.07
N ALA A 435 -18.79 8.57 -12.36
CA ALA A 435 -17.91 9.59 -12.94
C ALA A 435 -18.35 11.04 -12.69
N THR A 436 -19.66 11.25 -12.51
CA THR A 436 -20.30 12.57 -12.39
C THR A 436 -20.02 13.23 -11.04
N LYS A 437 -19.65 12.45 -10.02
CA LYS A 437 -19.30 12.96 -8.69
C LYS A 437 -17.89 13.54 -8.66
N ALA A 438 -17.66 14.41 -7.69
CA ALA A 438 -16.32 14.95 -7.43
C ALA A 438 -15.35 13.83 -7.04
N ARG A 439 -14.08 13.95 -7.44
CA ARG A 439 -13.02 13.01 -7.09
C ARG A 439 -12.96 12.81 -5.57
N GLY A 440 -13.02 11.55 -5.11
CA GLY A 440 -13.15 11.19 -3.69
C GLY A 440 -14.58 10.94 -3.21
N GLN A 441 -15.58 11.19 -4.06
CA GLN A 441 -16.99 10.83 -3.87
C GLN A 441 -17.54 9.93 -4.99
N ARG A 442 -16.70 9.60 -5.98
CA ARG A 442 -17.06 8.79 -7.15
C ARG A 442 -17.31 7.33 -6.82
N TRP A 443 -16.83 6.86 -5.68
CA TRP A 443 -17.07 5.51 -5.21
C TRP A 443 -18.12 5.55 -4.10
N SER A 444 -19.08 4.64 -4.16
CA SER A 444 -20.10 4.42 -3.12
C SER A 444 -20.34 2.92 -2.84
N GLY A 445 -20.99 2.59 -1.73
CA GLY A 445 -21.30 1.20 -1.34
C GLY A 445 -20.39 0.62 -0.27
N ASN A 446 -20.37 -0.72 -0.16
CA ASN A 446 -19.59 -1.49 0.81
C ASN A 446 -18.70 -2.48 0.04
N PRO A 447 -17.44 -2.10 -0.26
CA PRO A 447 -16.52 -2.97 -0.98
C PRO A 447 -16.38 -4.30 -0.26
N GLY A 448 -16.37 -5.42 -0.98
CA GLY A 448 -16.28 -6.78 -0.44
C GLY A 448 -14.84 -7.29 -0.28
N CYS A 449 -13.84 -6.41 -0.45
CA CYS A 449 -12.43 -6.77 -0.39
C CYS A 449 -11.61 -5.69 0.33
N VAL A 450 -10.74 -6.11 1.25
CA VAL A 450 -9.75 -5.22 1.91
C VAL A 450 -8.82 -4.55 0.91
N MET A 451 -8.57 -5.19 -0.23
CA MET A 451 -7.76 -4.60 -1.31
C MET A 451 -8.44 -3.42 -2.00
N PHE A 452 -9.76 -3.22 -1.91
CA PHE A 452 -10.34 -1.97 -2.43
C PHE A 452 -9.77 -0.74 -1.72
N GLY A 453 -9.43 -0.88 -0.43
CA GLY A 453 -8.91 0.22 0.38
C GLY A 453 -10.02 1.14 0.88
N SER A 454 -9.94 1.56 2.14
CA SER A 454 -11.03 2.31 2.79
C SER A 454 -11.04 3.81 2.47
N ASN A 455 -10.02 4.33 1.77
CA ASN A 455 -9.83 5.77 1.58
C ASN A 455 -10.75 6.39 0.50
N ALA A 456 -11.33 5.59 -0.41
CA ALA A 456 -12.18 6.09 -1.49
C ALA A 456 -13.68 6.15 -1.15
N ILE A 457 -14.11 5.42 -0.11
CA ILE A 457 -15.54 5.17 0.19
C ILE A 457 -15.87 5.34 1.69
N GLY A 458 -14.85 5.39 2.56
CA GLY A 458 -14.98 5.56 4.01
C GLY A 458 -14.26 4.48 4.83
N ALA A 459 -13.67 4.89 5.96
CA ALA A 459 -12.79 4.06 6.80
C ALA A 459 -13.38 2.71 7.26
N ASN A 460 -14.71 2.64 7.39
CA ASN A 460 -15.42 1.48 7.94
C ASN A 460 -16.09 0.59 6.90
N LYS A 461 -16.01 0.94 5.61
CA LYS A 461 -16.81 0.31 4.55
C LYS A 461 -16.15 -0.92 3.93
N ALA A 462 -14.82 -0.93 3.84
CA ALA A 462 -14.08 -2.12 3.40
C ALA A 462 -13.95 -3.15 4.54
N PRO A 463 -13.98 -4.46 4.26
CA PRO A 463 -13.76 -5.54 5.23
C PRO A 463 -12.28 -5.61 5.62
N LYS A 464 -11.95 -6.51 6.55
CA LYS A 464 -10.55 -6.87 6.87
C LYS A 464 -10.02 -7.97 5.93
N GLU A 465 -10.95 -8.63 5.25
CA GLU A 465 -10.76 -9.84 4.50
C GLU A 465 -10.52 -9.59 3.00
N PHE A 466 -9.70 -10.42 2.36
CA PHE A 466 -9.71 -10.54 0.91
C PHE A 466 -11.07 -11.05 0.41
N CYS A 467 -11.53 -10.63 -0.77
CA CYS A 467 -12.71 -11.25 -1.37
C CYS A 467 -12.39 -12.65 -1.93
N SER A 468 -13.41 -13.42 -2.28
CA SER A 468 -13.29 -14.75 -2.90
C SER A 468 -12.33 -14.78 -4.10
N ASP A 469 -12.30 -13.72 -4.91
CA ASP A 469 -11.49 -13.68 -6.12
C ASP A 469 -10.03 -13.32 -5.80
N CYS A 470 -9.82 -12.34 -4.91
CA CYS A 470 -8.47 -12.01 -4.43
C CYS A 470 -7.85 -13.17 -3.64
N SER A 471 -8.63 -13.92 -2.85
CA SER A 471 -8.16 -15.09 -2.10
C SER A 471 -7.53 -16.16 -3.00
N LYS A 472 -8.06 -16.35 -4.22
CA LYS A 472 -7.47 -17.26 -5.21
C LYS A 472 -6.05 -16.81 -5.59
N ILE A 473 -5.85 -15.50 -5.77
CA ILE A 473 -4.52 -14.94 -6.08
C ILE A 473 -3.59 -15.08 -4.88
N VAL A 474 -4.02 -14.75 -3.65
CA VAL A 474 -3.21 -14.92 -2.42
C VAL A 474 -2.69 -16.35 -2.30
N ARG A 475 -3.55 -17.34 -2.57
CA ARG A 475 -3.17 -18.75 -2.57
C ARG A 475 -2.09 -19.08 -3.59
N LYS A 476 -2.11 -18.45 -4.77
CA LYS A 476 -1.21 -18.71 -5.91
C LYS A 476 0.12 -17.94 -5.88
N LEU A 477 0.27 -16.91 -5.05
CA LEU A 477 1.46 -16.05 -5.04
C LEU A 477 2.78 -16.83 -4.96
N ASP A 478 3.72 -16.50 -5.86
CA ASP A 478 5.12 -16.89 -5.74
C ASP A 478 5.85 -15.91 -4.83
N LEU A 479 6.23 -16.39 -3.64
CA LEU A 479 6.96 -15.61 -2.63
C LEU A 479 8.44 -16.01 -2.56
N SER A 480 8.98 -16.63 -3.60
CA SER A 480 10.42 -16.90 -3.73
C SER A 480 11.22 -15.60 -3.76
N GLY A 481 12.48 -15.67 -3.34
CA GLY A 481 13.33 -14.48 -3.28
C GLY A 481 13.51 -13.77 -4.62
N ALA A 482 13.49 -14.51 -5.74
CA ALA A 482 13.55 -13.93 -7.08
C ALA A 482 12.30 -13.08 -7.38
N THR A 483 11.11 -13.61 -7.10
CA THR A 483 9.84 -12.91 -7.33
C THR A 483 9.64 -11.73 -6.38
N LEU A 484 10.00 -11.86 -5.10
CA LEU A 484 9.93 -10.77 -4.13
C LEU A 484 10.79 -9.57 -4.55
N LYS A 485 12.00 -9.81 -5.09
CA LYS A 485 12.88 -8.75 -5.62
C LYS A 485 12.27 -8.00 -6.81
N LEU A 486 11.32 -8.59 -7.52
CA LEU A 486 10.58 -7.91 -8.59
C LEU A 486 9.35 -7.15 -8.06
N GLY A 487 8.70 -7.65 -7.00
CA GLY A 487 7.38 -7.21 -6.52
C GLY A 487 7.33 -6.17 -5.39
N GLY A 488 8.46 -5.85 -4.75
CA GLY A 488 8.47 -4.88 -3.64
C GLY A 488 9.69 -4.93 -2.72
N PHE A 489 10.59 -5.89 -2.93
CA PHE A 489 11.77 -6.15 -2.09
C PHE A 489 13.07 -6.06 -2.90
N LYS A 490 13.09 -5.24 -3.97
CA LYS A 490 14.23 -5.11 -4.88
C LYS A 490 15.48 -4.65 -4.13
N VAL A 491 15.31 -3.63 -3.28
CA VAL A 491 16.34 -3.02 -2.46
C VAL A 491 15.90 -3.12 -1.01
N SER A 492 16.78 -3.58 -0.13
CA SER A 492 16.51 -3.47 1.30
C SER A 492 16.70 -2.01 1.74
N MET A 493 15.86 -1.48 2.61
CA MET A 493 15.93 -0.05 2.98
C MET A 493 17.27 0.35 3.60
N ASP A 494 17.99 -0.58 4.23
CA ASP A 494 19.36 -0.39 4.73
C ASP A 494 20.43 -0.31 3.64
N GLU A 495 20.07 -0.64 2.40
CA GLU A 495 20.92 -0.53 1.20
C GLU A 495 20.51 0.70 0.35
N TYR A 496 19.60 1.55 0.84
CA TYR A 496 19.13 2.75 0.15
C TYR A 496 20.09 3.92 0.35
N ASN A 497 20.85 4.27 -0.70
CA ASN A 497 21.80 5.39 -0.71
C ASN A 497 21.21 6.65 -1.32
#